data_AF-A0A7J4EGP4-F1
#
_entry.id   AF-A0A7J4EGP4-F1
#
_cell.length_a   1.000
_cell.length_b   1.000
_cell.length_c   1.000
_cell.angle_alpha   90.00
_cell.angle_beta   90.00
_cell.angle_gamma   90.00
#
_symmetry.space_group_name_H-M   'P 1'
#
loop_
_entity.id
_entity.type
_entity.pdbx_description
1 polymer ?
#
loop_
_entity_poly.entity_id
_entity_poly.type
_entity_poly.pdbx_seq_one_letter_code
_entity_poly.pdbx_strand_id
1 'polypeptide(L)'
;VREEAAYIGRDISLLGMDIVTALKRAIERTPSERFKEFLQGAVVTITSGGALKPYFMAKADQYMRENRQMQKTFLDTLGVMAEAYVTAAVAAPLFVLIIIPLMMIIQGSGSQLFILYVFIIVVLPLIHIGFAVGVKLMNPEV
;
A
#
# COMPACT_ATOMS: atom_id res chain seq x y z
N VAL A 1 11.85 8.58 11.88
CA VAL A 1 13.18 8.87 11.26
C VAL A 1 13.59 10.34 11.29
N ARG A 2 12.78 11.31 10.79
CA ARG A 2 13.18 12.74 10.76
C ARG A 2 13.58 13.28 12.14
N GLU A 3 12.75 13.03 13.16
CA GLU A 3 13.04 13.45 14.54
C GLU A 3 14.27 12.73 15.11
N GLU A 4 14.37 11.43 14.88
CA GLU A 4 15.52 10.61 15.32
C GLU A 4 16.84 11.12 14.74
N ALA A 5 16.85 11.54 13.47
CA ALA A 5 18.01 12.15 12.83
C ALA A 5 18.33 13.55 13.38
N ALA A 6 17.32 14.36 13.68
CA ALA A 6 17.51 15.67 14.30
C ALA A 6 18.18 15.56 15.68
N TYR A 7 17.80 14.55 16.45
CA TYR A 7 18.46 14.27 17.73
C TYR A 7 19.93 13.86 17.58
N ILE A 8 20.32 13.14 16.51
CA ILE A 8 21.75 12.87 16.24
C ILE A 8 22.50 14.18 16.04
N GLY A 9 21.94 15.09 15.22
CA GLY A 9 22.53 16.42 15.01
C GLY A 9 22.64 17.22 16.31
N ARG A 10 21.62 17.17 17.16
CA ARG A 10 21.64 17.79 18.50
C ARG A 10 22.74 17.21 19.38
N ASP A 11 22.87 15.89 19.41
CA ASP A 11 23.84 15.20 20.25
C ASP A 11 25.29 15.53 19.82
N ILE A 12 25.54 15.74 18.53
CA ILE A 12 26.85 16.18 18.02
C ILE A 12 27.08 17.67 18.30
N SER A 13 26.15 18.54 17.90
CA SER A 13 26.36 20.00 17.90
C SER A 13 26.19 20.67 19.26
N LEU A 14 25.28 20.19 20.11
CA LEU A 14 25.00 20.77 21.42
C LEU A 14 25.70 20.04 22.56
N LEU A 15 25.79 18.71 22.48
CA LEU A 15 26.40 17.89 23.54
C LEU A 15 27.88 17.59 23.30
N GLY A 16 28.41 17.97 22.13
CA GLY A 16 29.81 17.75 21.77
C GLY A 16 30.20 16.28 21.62
N MET A 17 29.23 15.38 21.41
CA MET A 17 29.51 13.97 21.26
C MET A 17 30.22 13.70 19.93
N ASP A 18 31.17 12.76 19.95
CA ASP A 18 31.76 12.27 18.71
C ASP A 18 30.70 11.57 17.85
N ILE A 19 30.90 11.61 16.53
CA ILE A 19 29.95 11.10 15.55
C ILE A 19 29.65 9.61 15.78
N VAL A 20 30.65 8.80 16.15
CA VAL A 20 30.47 7.36 16.34
C VAL A 20 29.61 7.08 17.57
N THR A 21 29.88 7.75 18.70
CA THR A 21 29.07 7.63 19.92
C THR A 21 27.65 8.16 19.71
N ALA A 22 27.48 9.27 18.98
CA ALA A 22 26.16 9.79 18.63
C ALA A 22 25.33 8.81 17.80
N LEU A 23 25.95 8.16 16.80
CA LEU A 23 25.27 7.15 15.99
C LEU A 23 24.94 5.90 16.80
N LYS A 24 25.85 5.42 17.66
CA LYS A 24 25.60 4.26 18.55
C LYS A 24 24.43 4.52 19.49
N ARG A 25 24.38 5.70 20.12
CA ARG A 25 23.26 6.10 20.98
C ARG A 25 21.94 6.17 20.22
N ALA A 26 21.97 6.62 18.96
CA ALA A 26 20.76 6.67 18.14
C ALA A 26 20.28 5.28 17.72
N ILE A 27 21.17 4.33 17.46
CA ILE A 27 20.82 2.92 17.17
C ILE A 27 20.03 2.31 18.33
N GLU A 28 20.43 2.56 19.58
CA GLU A 28 19.75 2.05 20.77
C GLU A 28 18.37 2.69 20.99
N ARG A 29 18.20 3.95 20.60
CA ARG A 29 16.94 4.70 20.80
C ARG A 29 15.90 4.46 19.71
N THR A 30 16.33 4.22 18.48
CA THR A 30 15.44 4.18 17.32
C THR A 30 14.52 2.95 17.36
N PRO A 31 13.21 3.09 17.09
CA PRO A 31 12.30 1.95 16.99
C PRO A 31 12.31 1.28 15.61
N SER A 32 12.84 1.94 14.58
CA SER A 32 12.89 1.44 13.20
C SER A 32 14.12 0.58 12.94
N GLU A 33 13.92 -0.72 12.71
CA GLU A 33 15.01 -1.66 12.38
C GLU A 33 15.79 -1.25 11.12
N ARG A 34 15.10 -0.79 10.07
CA ARG A 34 15.77 -0.29 8.85
C ARG A 34 16.68 0.90 9.13
N PHE A 35 16.26 1.80 10.02
CA PHE A 35 17.10 2.94 10.38
C PHE A 35 18.26 2.52 11.31
N LYS A 36 18.06 1.54 12.20
CA LYS A 36 19.18 0.94 12.97
C LYS A 36 20.25 0.36 12.04
N GLU A 37 19.86 -0.45 11.06
CA GLU A 37 20.79 -1.05 10.09
C GLU A 37 21.56 0.00 9.30
N PHE A 38 20.87 1.08 8.88
CA PHE A 38 21.49 2.21 8.20
C PHE A 38 22.55 2.90 9.08
N LEU A 39 22.21 3.19 10.35
CA LEU A 39 23.14 3.83 11.28
C LEU A 39 24.30 2.89 11.64
N GLN A 40 24.05 1.59 11.79
CA GLN A 40 25.10 0.58 12.03
C GLN A 40 26.08 0.51 10.86
N GLY A 41 25.60 0.47 9.62
CA GLY A 41 26.47 0.50 8.45
C GLY A 41 27.25 1.81 8.31
N ALA A 42 26.68 2.94 8.74
CA ALA A 42 27.39 4.21 8.83
C ALA A 42 28.54 4.14 9.87
N VAL A 43 28.29 3.60 11.05
CA VAL A 43 29.32 3.37 12.08
C VAL A 43 30.44 2.49 11.53
N VAL A 44 30.11 1.35 10.91
CA VAL A 44 31.10 0.43 10.33
C VAL A 44 31.95 1.14 9.28
N THR A 45 31.31 1.91 8.38
CA THR A 45 32.00 2.67 7.32
C THR A 45 32.99 3.68 7.90
N ILE A 46 32.62 4.40 8.97
CA ILE A 46 33.53 5.33 9.64
C ILE A 46 34.69 4.58 10.29
N THR A 47 34.40 3.52 11.04
CA THR A 47 35.42 2.77 11.80
C THR A 47 36.40 2.01 10.92
N SER A 48 36.01 1.62 9.71
CA SER A 48 36.89 0.98 8.73
C SER A 48 37.69 1.95 7.87
N GLY A 49 37.53 3.27 8.07
CA GLY A 49 38.18 4.32 7.27
C GLY A 49 37.52 4.56 5.89
N GLY A 50 36.31 4.04 5.69
CA GLY A 50 35.54 4.23 4.47
C GLY A 50 34.88 5.61 4.36
N ALA A 51 34.48 5.97 3.14
CA ALA A 51 33.78 7.23 2.88
C ALA A 51 32.26 7.09 3.09
N LEU A 52 31.69 7.95 3.94
CA LEU A 52 30.24 7.98 4.21
C LEU A 52 29.39 8.36 3.00
N LYS A 53 29.87 9.28 2.16
CA LYS A 53 29.09 9.78 1.01
C LYS A 53 28.70 8.65 0.05
N PRO A 54 29.62 7.81 -0.45
CA PRO A 54 29.26 6.63 -1.25
C PRO A 54 28.28 5.68 -0.55
N TYR A 55 28.47 5.43 0.75
CA TYR A 55 27.56 4.58 1.53
C TYR A 55 26.13 5.14 1.58
N PHE A 56 25.98 6.44 1.89
CA PHE A 56 24.68 7.10 1.92
C PHE A 56 24.01 7.15 0.55
N MET A 57 24.76 7.43 -0.51
CA MET A 57 24.21 7.40 -1.88
C MET A 57 23.73 6.00 -2.26
N ALA A 58 24.53 4.96 -1.98
CA ALA A 58 24.16 3.58 -2.27
C ALA A 58 22.91 3.14 -1.50
N LYS A 59 22.81 3.50 -0.22
CA LYS A 59 21.62 3.19 0.61
C LYS A 59 20.39 4.00 0.19
N ALA A 60 20.56 5.28 -0.15
CA ALA A 60 19.47 6.09 -0.69
C ALA A 60 18.93 5.47 -1.98
N ASP A 61 19.79 5.11 -2.93
CA ASP A 61 19.39 4.45 -4.17
C ASP A 61 18.72 3.10 -3.93
N GLN A 62 19.23 2.31 -2.98
CA GLN A 62 18.61 1.05 -2.56
C GLN A 62 17.18 1.28 -2.07
N TYR A 63 16.98 2.18 -1.10
CA TYR A 63 15.66 2.46 -0.55
C TYR A 63 14.71 3.10 -1.56
N MET A 64 15.21 3.94 -2.46
CA MET A 64 14.40 4.48 -3.55
C MET A 64 13.93 3.37 -4.50
N ARG A 65 14.80 2.41 -4.84
CA ARG A 65 14.41 1.25 -5.67
C ARG A 65 13.38 0.38 -4.98
N GLU A 66 13.59 0.06 -3.70
CA GLU A 66 12.65 -0.72 -2.89
C GLU A 66 11.28 0.00 -2.79
N ASN A 67 11.27 1.32 -2.59
CA ASN A 67 10.04 2.10 -2.54
C ASN A 67 9.32 2.13 -3.90
N ARG A 68 10.06 2.30 -5.01
CA ARG A 68 9.48 2.22 -6.37
C ARG A 68 8.88 0.83 -6.64
N GLN A 69 9.56 -0.23 -6.19
CA GLN A 69 9.04 -1.60 -6.34
C GLN A 69 7.76 -1.80 -5.52
N MET A 70 7.73 -1.31 -4.28
CA MET A 70 6.55 -1.37 -3.42
C MET A 70 5.37 -0.61 -4.04
N GLN A 71 5.61 0.60 -4.55
CA GLN A 71 4.59 1.39 -5.26
C GLN A 71 4.09 0.66 -6.51
N LYS A 72 4.99 0.04 -7.28
CA LYS A 72 4.61 -0.74 -8.45
C LYS A 72 3.71 -1.91 -8.07
N THR A 73 4.10 -2.70 -7.08
CA THR A 73 3.30 -3.84 -6.59
C THR A 73 1.93 -3.38 -6.05
N PHE A 74 1.87 -2.23 -5.39
CA PHE A 74 0.62 -1.62 -4.96
C PHE A 74 -0.29 -1.26 -6.15
N LEU A 75 0.26 -0.62 -7.19
CA LEU A 75 -0.47 -0.30 -8.42
C LEU A 75 -0.92 -1.56 -9.18
N ASP A 76 -0.07 -2.58 -9.27
CA ASP A 76 -0.42 -3.86 -9.90
C ASP A 76 -1.60 -4.52 -9.16
N THR A 77 -1.60 -4.46 -7.82
CA THR A 77 -2.71 -4.96 -6.99
C THR A 77 -4.00 -4.18 -7.23
N LEU A 78 -3.93 -2.84 -7.27
CA LEU A 78 -5.07 -1.99 -7.64
C LEU A 78 -5.61 -2.32 -9.04
N GLY A 79 -4.72 -2.60 -9.99
CA GLY A 79 -5.08 -3.00 -11.35
C GLY A 79 -5.90 -4.30 -11.37
N VAL A 80 -5.43 -5.34 -10.67
CA VAL A 80 -6.16 -6.62 -10.55
C VAL A 80 -7.52 -6.41 -9.87
N MET A 81 -7.60 -5.58 -8.83
CA MET A 81 -8.87 -5.26 -8.18
C MET A 81 -9.85 -4.55 -9.12
N ALA A 82 -9.35 -3.61 -9.92
CA ALA A 82 -10.17 -2.90 -10.89
C ALA A 82 -10.69 -3.84 -11.99
N GLU A 83 -9.86 -4.76 -12.49
CA GLU A 83 -10.28 -5.77 -13.47
C GLU A 83 -11.35 -6.71 -12.90
N ALA A 84 -11.14 -7.19 -11.67
CA ALA A 84 -12.11 -8.03 -10.97
C ALA A 84 -13.45 -7.29 -10.75
N TYR A 85 -13.41 -6.00 -10.43
CA TYR A 85 -14.61 -5.16 -10.29
C TYR A 85 -15.39 -5.08 -11.60
N VAL A 86 -14.74 -4.71 -12.70
CA VAL A 86 -15.39 -4.57 -14.00
C VAL A 86 -15.99 -5.90 -14.46
N THR A 87 -15.29 -7.01 -14.24
CA THR A 87 -15.75 -8.32 -14.68
C THR A 87 -16.88 -8.87 -13.80
N ALA A 88 -16.71 -8.89 -12.48
CA ALA A 88 -17.65 -9.55 -11.57
C ALA A 88 -18.80 -8.63 -11.12
N ALA A 89 -18.52 -7.36 -10.83
CA ALA A 89 -19.51 -6.44 -10.27
C ALA A 89 -20.24 -5.60 -11.33
N VAL A 90 -19.67 -5.46 -12.53
CA VAL A 90 -20.29 -4.68 -13.63
C VAL A 90 -20.80 -5.59 -14.75
N ALA A 91 -19.93 -6.40 -15.36
CA ALA A 91 -20.32 -7.19 -16.52
C ALA A 91 -21.33 -8.30 -16.17
N ALA A 92 -21.13 -9.04 -15.07
CA ALA A 92 -22.06 -10.11 -14.70
C ALA A 92 -23.48 -9.60 -14.38
N PRO A 93 -23.68 -8.53 -13.59
CA PRO A 93 -25.00 -7.95 -13.40
C PRO A 93 -25.60 -7.38 -14.69
N LEU A 94 -24.77 -6.81 -15.57
CA LEU A 94 -25.24 -6.28 -16.85
C LEU A 94 -25.89 -7.39 -17.72
N PHE A 95 -25.33 -8.60 -17.74
CA PHE A 95 -25.97 -9.73 -18.44
C PHE A 95 -27.37 -10.02 -17.89
N VAL A 96 -27.54 -10.05 -16.56
CA VAL A 96 -28.85 -10.28 -15.93
C VAL A 96 -29.83 -9.14 -16.27
N LEU A 97 -29.35 -7.89 -16.24
CA LEU A 97 -30.13 -6.70 -16.59
C LEU A 97 -30.56 -6.67 -18.05
N ILE A 98 -29.83 -7.35 -18.95
CA ILE A 98 -30.21 -7.46 -20.36
C ILE A 98 -31.14 -8.65 -20.56
N ILE A 99 -30.78 -9.83 -20.05
CA ILE A 99 -31.48 -11.09 -20.32
C ILE A 99 -32.91 -11.09 -19.76
N ILE A 100 -33.12 -10.62 -18.52
CA ILE A 100 -34.44 -10.68 -17.90
C ILE A 100 -35.47 -9.82 -18.67
N PRO A 101 -35.21 -8.53 -18.97
CA PRO A 101 -36.11 -7.74 -19.80
C PRO A 101 -36.31 -8.33 -21.20
N LEU A 102 -35.27 -8.89 -21.83
CA LEU A 102 -35.39 -9.54 -23.13
C LEU A 102 -36.37 -10.70 -23.11
N MET A 103 -36.28 -11.57 -22.09
CA MET A 103 -37.22 -12.68 -21.92
C MET A 103 -38.66 -12.20 -21.74
N MET A 104 -38.86 -11.11 -21.00
CA MET A 104 -40.19 -10.55 -20.79
C MET A 104 -40.81 -10.01 -22.09
N ILE A 105 -40.01 -9.40 -22.95
CA ILE A 105 -40.45 -8.94 -24.28
C ILE A 105 -40.84 -10.14 -25.15
N ILE A 106 -40.02 -11.19 -25.19
CA ILE A 106 -40.25 -12.39 -26.01
C ILE A 106 -41.50 -13.14 -25.55
N GLN A 107 -41.67 -13.30 -24.23
CA GLN A 107 -42.80 -14.02 -23.64
C GLN A 107 -44.09 -13.18 -23.62
N GLY A 108 -44.00 -11.87 -23.85
CA GLY A 108 -45.12 -10.94 -23.81
C GLY A 108 -45.77 -10.82 -22.42
N SER A 109 -45.08 -11.25 -21.36
CA SER A 109 -45.60 -11.29 -20.00
C SER A 109 -44.61 -10.63 -19.02
N GLY A 110 -45.17 -9.94 -18.02
CA GLY A 110 -44.40 -9.25 -16.99
C GLY A 110 -43.97 -10.14 -15.82
N SER A 111 -44.03 -11.47 -15.95
CA SER A 111 -43.90 -12.40 -14.83
C SER A 111 -42.57 -12.30 -14.08
N GLN A 112 -41.48 -11.91 -14.77
CA GLN A 112 -40.16 -11.77 -14.17
C GLN A 112 -39.91 -10.37 -13.57
N LEU A 113 -40.87 -9.43 -13.61
CA LEU A 113 -40.69 -8.07 -13.05
C LEU A 113 -40.24 -8.09 -11.59
N PHE A 114 -40.87 -8.95 -10.77
CA PHE A 114 -40.52 -9.06 -9.36
C PHE A 114 -39.05 -9.50 -9.17
N ILE A 115 -38.59 -10.48 -9.94
CA ILE A 115 -37.21 -10.97 -9.89
C ILE A 115 -36.22 -9.87 -10.30
N LEU A 116 -36.55 -9.10 -11.34
CA LEU A 116 -35.73 -7.96 -11.77
C LEU A 116 -35.63 -6.89 -10.68
N TYR A 117 -36.74 -6.54 -10.03
CA TYR A 117 -36.72 -5.57 -8.92
C TYR A 117 -35.91 -6.06 -7.73
N VAL A 118 -36.06 -7.32 -7.33
CA VAL A 118 -35.23 -7.91 -6.25
C VAL A 118 -33.75 -7.87 -6.63
N PHE A 119 -33.41 -8.19 -7.88
CA PHE A 119 -32.03 -8.15 -8.33
C PHE A 119 -31.45 -6.72 -8.25
N ILE A 120 -32.18 -5.72 -8.75
CA ILE A 120 -31.72 -4.33 -8.77
C ILE A 120 -31.64 -3.74 -7.35
N ILE A 121 -32.64 -3.97 -6.51
CA ILE A 121 -32.76 -3.31 -5.19
C ILE A 121 -31.97 -4.04 -4.11
N VAL A 122 -31.81 -5.36 -4.22
CA VAL A 122 -31.17 -6.18 -3.18
C VAL A 122 -29.81 -6.69 -3.64
N VAL A 123 -29.77 -7.43 -4.76
CA VAL A 123 -28.55 -8.14 -5.18
C VAL A 123 -27.45 -7.17 -5.63
N LEU A 124 -27.80 -6.17 -6.45
CA LEU A 124 -26.84 -5.21 -7.01
C LEU A 124 -26.14 -4.39 -5.89
N PRO A 125 -26.86 -3.82 -4.89
CA PRO A 125 -26.22 -3.19 -3.75
C PRO A 125 -25.37 -4.15 -2.92
N LEU A 126 -25.81 -5.40 -2.74
CA LEU A 126 -25.05 -6.42 -2.00
C LEU A 126 -23.71 -6.72 -2.66
N ILE A 127 -23.68 -6.82 -4.00
CA ILE A 127 -22.45 -7.01 -4.77
C ILE A 127 -21.49 -5.83 -4.55
N HIS A 128 -21.97 -4.59 -4.63
CA HIS A 128 -21.12 -3.40 -4.44
C HIS A 128 -20.65 -3.24 -3.00
N ILE A 129 -21.50 -3.51 -2.01
CA ILE A 129 -21.12 -3.49 -0.59
C ILE A 129 -20.09 -4.60 -0.33
N GLY A 130 -20.32 -5.81 -0.83
CA GLY A 130 -19.39 -6.93 -0.71
C GLY A 130 -18.02 -6.61 -1.30
N PHE A 131 -18.00 -6.00 -2.49
CA PHE A 131 -16.76 -5.55 -3.12
C PHE A 131 -16.06 -4.46 -2.30
N ALA A 132 -16.79 -3.44 -1.84
CA ALA A 132 -16.22 -2.36 -1.03
C ALA A 132 -15.61 -2.88 0.28
N VAL A 133 -16.29 -3.83 0.95
CA VAL A 133 -15.77 -4.50 2.15
C VAL A 133 -14.54 -5.34 1.81
N GLY A 134 -14.55 -6.08 0.70
CA GLY A 134 -13.41 -6.87 0.23
C GLY A 134 -12.17 -6.00 0.02
N VAL A 135 -12.31 -4.87 -0.68
CA VAL A 135 -11.22 -3.90 -0.87
C VAL A 135 -10.75 -3.32 0.46
N LYS A 136 -11.67 -3.00 1.38
CA LYS A 136 -11.31 -2.46 2.70
C LYS A 136 -10.53 -3.47 3.55
N LEU A 137 -10.86 -4.76 3.49
CA LEU A 137 -10.13 -5.80 4.22
C LEU A 137 -8.72 -6.03 3.64
N MET A 138 -8.56 -5.87 2.32
CA MET A 138 -7.28 -6.08 1.63
C MET A 138 -6.36 -4.87 1.68
N ASN A 139 -6.90 -3.69 1.99
CA ASN A 139 -6.13 -2.51 2.35
C ASN A 139 -6.04 -2.46 3.88
N PRO A 140 -5.08 -3.16 4.53
CA PRO A 140 -4.80 -2.86 5.92
C PRO A 140 -4.36 -1.39 5.95
N GLU A 141 -5.23 -0.56 6.50
CA GLU A 141 -4.93 0.84 6.76
C GLU A 141 -3.61 0.89 7.57
N VAL A 142 -2.74 1.82 7.17
CA VAL A 142 -1.51 2.16 7.89
C VAL A 142 -1.83 2.60 9.31
#